data_AF-A0A5S9M2T5-F1
#
_entry.id   AF-A0A5S9M2T5-F1
#
_cell.length_a   1.000
_cell.length_b   1.000
_cell.length_c   1.000
_cell.angle_alpha   90.00
_cell.angle_beta   90.00
_cell.angle_gamma   90.00
#
_symmetry.space_group_name_H-M   'P 1'
#
loop_
_entity.id
_entity.type
_entity.pdbx_description
1 polymer ?
#
loop_
_entity_poly.entity_id
_entity_poly.type
_entity_poly.pdbx_seq_one_letter_code
_entity_poly.pdbx_strand_id
1 'polypeptide(L)'
;MELIDNKSKRWINILKLLVSKDKWWSLQEISNEQIGSVRAIQSDLEQMKSFQTENGEPLIHIKPRQGISICYTQTIRVDYYIKEILKDTIEIRLIDGVFFEQNRSFYEWMDTLNISRSTLYNTIHKINSLLISSRMTLSYDQIVCSSMEMRRRFVNFFGIFV
;
A
#
# COMPACT_ATOMS: atom_id res chain seq x y z
N MET A 1 -10.77 2.04 0.46
CA MET A 1 -9.67 1.27 -0.15
C MET A 1 -9.52 1.59 -1.64
N GLU A 2 -9.84 2.81 -2.10
CA GLU A 2 -9.75 3.18 -3.52
C GLU A 2 -8.37 3.69 -3.92
N LEU A 3 -7.62 4.33 -3.01
CA LEU A 3 -6.24 4.83 -3.22
C LEU A 3 -5.23 3.78 -3.65
N ILE A 4 -5.41 2.55 -3.23
CA ILE A 4 -4.39 1.50 -3.38
C ILE A 4 -4.53 0.89 -4.78
N ASP A 5 -3.44 0.56 -5.45
CA ASP A 5 -3.49 -0.18 -6.72
C ASP A 5 -3.94 -1.65 -6.48
N ASN A 6 -4.44 -2.31 -7.52
CA ASN A 6 -5.00 -3.65 -7.38
C ASN A 6 -3.99 -4.70 -6.93
N LYS A 7 -2.69 -4.52 -7.23
CA LYS A 7 -1.64 -5.44 -6.78
C LYS A 7 -1.40 -5.26 -5.28
N SER A 8 -1.20 -4.03 -4.81
CA SER A 8 -1.01 -3.74 -3.38
C SER A 8 -2.22 -4.17 -2.54
N LYS A 9 -3.46 -3.95 -3.03
CA LYS A 9 -4.67 -4.48 -2.38
C LYS A 9 -4.63 -6.00 -2.23
N ARG A 10 -4.20 -6.69 -3.30
CA ARG A 10 -4.13 -8.16 -3.31
C ARG A 10 -3.09 -8.67 -2.32
N TRP A 11 -1.90 -8.05 -2.26
CA TRP A 11 -0.86 -8.39 -1.28
C TRP A 11 -1.33 -8.19 0.16
N ILE A 12 -1.98 -7.07 0.46
CA ILE A 12 -2.56 -6.79 1.78
C ILE A 12 -3.60 -7.86 2.15
N ASN A 13 -4.47 -8.23 1.21
CA ASN A 13 -5.50 -9.24 1.45
C ASN A 13 -4.89 -10.64 1.67
N ILE A 14 -3.82 -10.99 0.93
CA ILE A 14 -3.06 -12.22 1.17
C ILE A 14 -2.51 -12.22 2.60
N LEU A 15 -1.82 -11.15 3.04
CA LEU A 15 -1.27 -11.08 4.39
C LEU A 15 -2.34 -11.19 5.49
N LYS A 16 -3.47 -10.49 5.32
CA LYS A 16 -4.60 -10.57 6.26
C LYS A 16 -5.17 -11.99 6.32
N LEU A 17 -5.30 -12.67 5.19
CA LEU A 17 -5.77 -14.05 5.14
C LEU A 17 -4.81 -14.98 5.88
N LEU A 18 -3.50 -14.86 5.64
CA LEU A 18 -2.50 -15.71 6.27
C LEU A 18 -2.45 -15.54 7.80
N VAL A 19 -2.73 -14.35 8.32
CA VAL A 19 -2.82 -14.10 9.78
C VAL A 19 -4.15 -14.52 10.38
N SER A 20 -5.23 -14.53 9.60
CA SER A 20 -6.57 -14.83 10.10
C SER A 20 -6.69 -16.22 10.74
N LYS A 21 -5.85 -17.16 10.31
CA LYS A 21 -5.83 -18.54 10.80
C LYS A 21 -4.39 -19.05 10.80
N ASP A 22 -3.97 -19.64 11.90
CA ASP A 22 -2.69 -20.33 12.01
C ASP A 22 -2.75 -21.68 11.28
N LYS A 23 -2.66 -21.63 9.95
CA LYS A 23 -2.64 -22.82 9.09
C LYS A 23 -1.81 -22.57 7.83
N TRP A 24 -1.50 -23.68 7.15
CA TRP A 24 -1.00 -23.63 5.79
C TRP A 24 -2.16 -23.55 4.79
N TRP A 25 -2.02 -22.66 3.81
CA TRP A 25 -2.99 -22.42 2.75
C TRP A 25 -2.45 -22.92 1.42
N SER A 26 -3.28 -23.60 0.64
CA SER A 26 -2.99 -23.85 -0.77
C SER A 26 -3.30 -22.62 -1.63
N LEU A 27 -2.67 -22.52 -2.82
CA LEU A 27 -3.00 -21.47 -3.79
C LEU A 27 -4.49 -21.45 -4.16
N GLN A 28 -5.10 -22.63 -4.25
CA GLN A 28 -6.51 -22.76 -4.59
C GLN A 28 -7.40 -22.21 -3.48
N GLU A 29 -7.10 -22.51 -2.22
CA GLU A 29 -7.85 -21.93 -1.08
C GLU A 29 -7.75 -20.41 -1.07
N ILE A 30 -6.55 -19.84 -1.26
CA ILE A 30 -6.38 -18.37 -1.32
C ILE A 30 -7.19 -17.77 -2.48
N SER A 31 -7.22 -18.46 -3.64
CA SER A 31 -8.00 -18.00 -4.80
C SER A 31 -9.52 -18.06 -4.56
N ASN A 32 -9.99 -19.05 -3.81
CA ASN A 32 -11.40 -19.21 -3.46
C ASN A 32 -11.92 -18.08 -2.54
N GLU A 33 -11.03 -17.41 -1.81
CA GLU A 33 -11.34 -16.19 -1.02
C GLU A 33 -11.56 -14.95 -1.89
N GLN A 34 -11.65 -15.11 -3.23
CA GLN A 34 -11.89 -14.02 -4.20
C GLN A 34 -10.82 -12.91 -4.20
N ILE A 35 -9.63 -13.22 -3.67
CA ILE A 35 -8.49 -12.29 -3.61
C ILE A 35 -7.86 -12.10 -5.00
N GLY A 36 -7.91 -13.13 -5.85
CA GLY A 36 -7.41 -13.10 -7.22
C GLY A 36 -7.38 -14.49 -7.86
N SER A 37 -6.98 -14.55 -9.13
CA SER A 37 -6.75 -15.83 -9.79
C SER A 37 -5.51 -16.53 -9.22
N VAL A 38 -5.49 -17.86 -9.28
CA VAL A 38 -4.32 -18.68 -8.87
C VAL A 38 -3.01 -18.14 -9.49
N ARG A 39 -3.03 -17.77 -10.78
CA ARG A 39 -1.85 -17.22 -11.47
C ARG A 39 -1.40 -15.87 -10.89
N ALA A 40 -2.35 -14.97 -10.60
CA ALA A 40 -2.03 -13.67 -10.02
C ALA A 40 -1.47 -13.83 -8.60
N ILE A 41 -2.09 -14.68 -7.78
CA ILE A 41 -1.63 -14.99 -6.42
C ILE A 41 -0.23 -15.61 -6.44
N GLN A 42 0.04 -16.53 -7.36
CA GLN A 42 1.36 -17.12 -7.51
C GLN A 42 2.42 -16.06 -7.87
N SER A 43 2.13 -15.19 -8.85
CA SER A 43 3.03 -14.10 -9.23
C SER A 43 3.29 -13.11 -8.09
N ASP A 44 2.28 -12.83 -7.28
CA ASP A 44 2.43 -12.00 -6.08
C ASP A 44 3.31 -12.65 -5.03
N LEU A 45 3.06 -13.93 -4.72
CA LEU A 45 3.82 -14.67 -3.72
C LEU A 45 5.29 -14.77 -4.10
N GLU A 46 5.64 -14.94 -5.38
CA GLU A 46 7.03 -14.91 -5.84
C GLU A 46 7.72 -13.58 -5.54
N GLN A 47 7.01 -12.45 -5.64
CA GLN A 47 7.54 -11.14 -5.29
C GLN A 47 7.62 -10.95 -3.76
N MET A 48 6.58 -11.36 -3.04
CA MET A 48 6.49 -11.25 -1.59
C MET A 48 7.49 -12.16 -0.84
N LYS A 49 8.11 -13.16 -1.52
CA LYS A 49 9.22 -13.94 -0.95
C LYS A 49 10.41 -13.10 -0.52
N SER A 50 10.59 -11.92 -1.15
CA SER A 50 11.65 -10.98 -0.80
C SER A 50 11.41 -10.29 0.55
N PHE A 51 10.19 -10.34 1.09
CA PHE A 51 9.88 -9.74 2.38
C PHE A 51 10.51 -10.55 3.50
N GLN A 52 11.32 -9.87 4.30
CA GLN A 52 12.02 -10.43 5.44
C GLN A 52 11.54 -9.81 6.74
N THR A 53 11.63 -10.59 7.80
CA THR A 53 11.47 -10.11 9.17
C THR A 53 12.64 -9.27 9.59
N GLU A 54 12.50 -8.53 10.70
CA GLU A 54 13.61 -7.77 11.29
C GLU A 54 14.82 -8.66 11.63
N ASN A 55 14.59 -9.95 11.82
CA ASN A 55 15.63 -10.93 12.11
C ASN A 55 16.19 -11.59 10.82
N GLY A 56 15.76 -11.15 9.64
CA GLY A 56 16.20 -11.66 8.34
C GLY A 56 15.51 -12.95 7.88
N GLU A 57 14.51 -13.44 8.60
CA GLU A 57 13.75 -14.63 8.19
C GLU A 57 12.70 -14.28 7.11
N PRO A 58 12.29 -15.20 6.22
CA PRO A 58 11.20 -14.92 5.30
C PRO A 58 9.88 -14.63 6.03
N LEU A 59 9.19 -13.55 5.65
CA LEU A 59 7.86 -13.24 6.18
C LEU A 59 6.85 -14.34 5.82
N ILE A 60 6.93 -14.84 4.60
CA ILE A 60 6.03 -15.87 4.07
C ILE A 60 6.84 -17.15 3.81
N HIS A 61 6.36 -18.25 4.37
CA HIS A 61 6.89 -19.58 4.10
C HIS A 61 6.09 -20.25 2.99
N ILE A 62 6.77 -20.68 1.93
CA ILE A 62 6.17 -21.40 0.81
C ILE A 62 6.86 -22.75 0.69
N LYS A 63 6.09 -23.83 0.84
CA LYS A 63 6.60 -25.20 0.80
C LYS A 63 5.82 -26.05 -0.20
N PRO A 64 6.48 -26.74 -1.17
CA PRO A 64 5.84 -27.45 -2.28
C PRO A 64 4.76 -28.49 -1.96
N ARG A 65 4.58 -28.89 -0.69
CA ARG A 65 3.56 -29.84 -0.24
C ARG A 65 2.75 -29.39 0.98
N GLN A 66 3.25 -28.41 1.74
CA GLN A 66 2.53 -27.90 2.90
C GLN A 66 1.66 -26.71 2.50
N GLY A 67 2.10 -25.89 1.55
CA GLY A 67 1.38 -24.70 1.08
C GLY A 67 2.10 -23.41 1.48
N ILE A 68 1.32 -22.39 1.81
CA ILE A 68 1.74 -21.04 2.17
C ILE A 68 1.31 -20.74 3.61
N SER A 69 2.22 -20.25 4.43
CA SER A 69 1.92 -19.72 5.76
C SER A 69 2.72 -18.46 6.03
N ILE A 70 2.29 -17.67 7.01
CA ILE A 70 3.07 -16.54 7.50
C ILE A 70 3.98 -16.98 8.65
N CYS A 71 5.14 -16.33 8.80
CA CYS A 71 5.99 -16.55 9.96
C CYS A 71 5.22 -16.18 11.25
N TYR A 72 5.09 -17.16 12.16
CA TYR A 72 4.27 -17.04 13.36
C TYR A 72 4.64 -15.81 14.21
N THR A 73 5.94 -15.51 14.34
CA THR A 73 6.44 -14.35 15.11
C THR A 73 6.00 -13.00 14.53
N GLN A 74 5.51 -12.98 13.29
CA GLN A 74 5.08 -11.78 12.59
C GLN A 74 3.56 -11.64 12.46
N THR A 75 2.76 -12.59 12.98
CA THR A 75 1.29 -12.45 12.96
C THR A 75 0.83 -11.16 13.64
N ILE A 76 1.46 -10.79 14.76
CA ILE A 76 1.20 -9.54 15.50
C ILE A 76 1.69 -8.30 14.74
N ARG A 77 2.60 -8.46 13.78
CA ARG A 77 3.28 -7.38 13.05
C ARG A 77 2.83 -7.25 11.60
N VAL A 78 1.78 -7.94 11.15
CA VAL A 78 1.33 -7.82 9.76
C VAL A 78 0.96 -6.41 9.37
N ASP A 79 0.46 -5.61 10.32
CA ASP A 79 0.20 -4.19 10.08
C ASP A 79 1.46 -3.44 9.66
N TYR A 80 2.65 -3.78 10.18
CA TYR A 80 3.91 -3.18 9.73
C TYR A 80 4.15 -3.43 8.23
N TYR A 81 4.04 -4.68 7.77
CA TYR A 81 4.24 -4.99 6.34
C TYR A 81 3.16 -4.41 5.45
N ILE A 82 1.93 -4.33 5.93
CA ILE A 82 0.86 -3.60 5.23
C ILE A 82 1.24 -2.13 5.06
N LYS A 83 1.82 -1.49 6.08
CA LYS A 83 2.33 -0.11 5.96
C LYS A 83 3.44 -0.02 4.91
N GLU A 84 4.41 -0.93 4.93
CA GLU A 84 5.51 -0.94 3.96
C GLU A 84 5.01 -1.08 2.53
N ILE A 85 4.06 -2.00 2.28
CA ILE A 85 3.41 -2.14 0.96
C ILE A 85 2.73 -0.84 0.53
N LEU A 86 2.08 -0.14 1.47
CA LEU A 86 1.36 1.10 1.17
C LEU A 86 2.28 2.28 0.89
N LYS A 87 3.41 2.38 1.62
CA LYS A 87 4.42 3.44 1.42
C LYS A 87 5.02 3.42 0.02
N ASP A 88 5.02 2.29 -0.66
CA ASP A 88 5.53 2.18 -2.04
C ASP A 88 4.54 2.66 -3.11
N THR A 89 3.27 2.87 -2.75
CA THR A 89 2.26 3.30 -3.73
C THR A 89 2.44 4.78 -4.12
N ILE A 90 2.21 5.10 -5.40
CA ILE A 90 2.36 6.47 -5.93
C ILE A 90 1.44 7.43 -5.18
N GLU A 91 0.22 7.01 -4.87
CA GLU A 91 -0.75 7.79 -4.13
C GLU A 91 -0.23 8.18 -2.75
N ILE A 92 0.26 7.22 -1.97
CA ILE A 92 0.76 7.48 -0.61
C ILE A 92 2.04 8.31 -0.67
N ARG A 93 2.97 8.01 -1.59
CA ARG A 93 4.20 8.80 -1.78
C ARG A 93 3.90 10.25 -2.16
N LEU A 94 2.96 10.47 -3.08
CA LEU A 94 2.54 11.82 -3.47
C LEU A 94 1.91 12.54 -2.29
N ILE A 95 1.06 11.85 -1.53
CA ILE A 95 0.43 12.45 -0.36
C ILE A 95 1.49 12.83 0.68
N ASP A 96 2.28 11.87 1.18
CA ASP A 96 3.34 12.14 2.16
C ASP A 96 4.25 13.28 1.70
N GLY A 97 4.70 13.22 0.44
CA GLY A 97 5.51 14.24 -0.17
C GLY A 97 4.86 15.62 -0.16
N VAL A 98 3.59 15.77 -0.53
CA VAL A 98 2.90 17.07 -0.50
C VAL A 98 2.72 17.62 0.91
N PHE A 99 2.52 16.75 1.91
CA PHE A 99 2.32 17.19 3.29
C PHE A 99 3.63 17.57 4.00
N PHE A 100 4.71 16.84 3.73
CA PHE A 100 6.00 17.00 4.42
C PHE A 100 7.05 17.77 3.61
N GLU A 101 7.04 17.64 2.28
CA GLU A 101 7.98 18.27 1.34
C GLU A 101 7.24 19.30 0.46
N GLN A 102 6.91 20.45 1.07
CA GLN A 102 6.17 21.50 0.37
C GLN A 102 7.02 22.17 -0.72
N ASN A 103 6.36 22.78 -1.71
CA ASN A 103 6.93 23.62 -2.79
C ASN A 103 7.57 22.89 -3.99
N ARG A 104 7.16 21.66 -4.31
CA ARG A 104 7.48 21.05 -5.61
C ARG A 104 6.43 21.42 -6.67
N SER A 105 6.90 21.81 -7.84
CA SER A 105 6.08 22.00 -9.04
C SER A 105 5.54 20.66 -9.56
N PHE A 106 4.53 20.73 -10.44
CA PHE A 106 3.95 19.55 -11.08
C PHE A 106 5.01 18.69 -11.80
N TYR A 107 5.97 19.31 -12.49
CA TYR A 107 7.03 18.59 -13.20
C TYR A 107 8.02 17.92 -12.24
N GLU A 108 8.40 18.60 -11.15
CA GLU A 108 9.27 17.99 -10.12
C GLU A 108 8.60 16.78 -9.46
N TRP A 109 7.26 16.79 -9.31
CA TRP A 109 6.52 15.62 -8.85
C TRP A 109 6.55 14.46 -9.84
N MET A 110 6.44 14.73 -11.14
CA MET A 110 6.57 13.70 -12.17
C MET A 110 7.94 13.01 -12.08
N ASP A 111 9.00 13.79 -11.95
CA ASP A 111 10.37 13.28 -11.86
C ASP A 111 10.59 12.51 -10.55
N THR A 112 10.14 13.07 -9.42
CA THR A 112 10.30 12.46 -8.08
C THR A 112 9.57 11.12 -7.96
N LEU A 113 8.38 11.02 -8.54
CA LEU A 113 7.58 9.80 -8.50
C LEU A 113 7.91 8.85 -9.67
N ASN A 114 8.69 9.32 -10.65
CA ASN A 114 9.00 8.63 -11.90
C ASN A 114 7.73 8.19 -12.65
N ILE A 115 6.83 9.14 -12.90
CA ILE A 115 5.54 8.90 -13.56
C ILE A 115 5.26 9.89 -14.68
N SER A 116 4.39 9.49 -15.61
CA SER A 116 3.92 10.39 -16.67
C SER A 116 3.00 11.48 -16.13
N ARG A 117 2.84 12.55 -16.92
CA ARG A 117 1.89 13.64 -16.66
C ARG A 117 0.47 13.12 -16.45
N SER A 118 -0.01 12.22 -17.32
CA SER A 118 -1.36 11.67 -17.23
C SER A 118 -1.56 10.83 -15.97
N THR A 119 -0.54 10.05 -15.57
CA THR A 119 -0.56 9.33 -14.30
C THR A 119 -0.66 10.29 -13.13
N LEU A 120 0.14 11.35 -13.08
CA LEU A 120 0.09 12.33 -11.99
C LEU A 120 -1.27 13.03 -11.92
N TYR A 121 -1.86 13.44 -13.04
CA TYR A 121 -3.23 13.99 -13.06
C TYR A 121 -4.27 13.03 -12.48
N ASN A 122 -4.23 11.75 -12.91
CA ASN A 122 -5.15 10.74 -12.43
C ASN A 122 -4.97 10.46 -10.93
N THR A 123 -3.72 10.40 -10.47
CA THR A 123 -3.38 10.23 -9.04
C THR A 123 -3.93 11.40 -8.22
N ILE A 124 -3.72 12.66 -8.65
CA ILE A 124 -4.26 13.85 -7.98
C ILE A 124 -5.79 13.81 -7.94
N HIS A 125 -6.44 13.47 -9.06
CA HIS A 125 -7.90 13.38 -9.12
C HIS A 125 -8.44 12.32 -8.14
N LYS A 126 -7.79 11.16 -8.09
CA LYS A 126 -8.12 10.04 -7.19
C LYS A 126 -7.90 10.38 -5.72
N ILE A 127 -6.86 11.16 -5.40
CA ILE A 127 -6.65 11.68 -4.04
C ILE A 127 -7.74 12.71 -3.71
N ASN A 128 -7.99 13.65 -4.61
CA ASN A 128 -8.99 14.70 -4.42
C ASN A 128 -10.39 14.13 -4.17
N SER A 129 -10.81 13.10 -4.89
CA SER A 129 -12.13 12.47 -4.69
C SER A 129 -12.33 11.95 -3.26
N LEU A 130 -11.27 11.55 -2.59
CA LEU A 130 -11.32 11.05 -1.21
C LEU A 130 -11.25 12.18 -0.19
N LEU A 131 -10.55 13.27 -0.55
CA LEU A 131 -10.43 14.46 0.26
C LEU A 131 -11.65 15.39 0.20
N ILE A 132 -12.61 15.16 -0.72
CA ILE A 132 -13.87 15.94 -0.84
C ILE A 132 -14.58 16.04 0.51
N SER A 133 -14.70 14.91 1.22
CA SER A 133 -15.36 14.86 2.54
C SER A 133 -14.65 15.70 3.61
N SER A 134 -13.34 15.90 3.46
CA SER A 134 -12.48 16.66 4.35
C SER A 134 -12.28 18.13 3.93
N ARG A 135 -12.96 18.59 2.86
CA ARG A 135 -12.78 19.93 2.25
C ARG A 135 -11.33 20.25 1.86
N MET A 136 -10.55 19.23 1.53
CA MET A 136 -9.17 19.40 1.06
C MET A 136 -9.10 19.16 -0.44
N THR A 137 -8.28 19.94 -1.14
CA THR A 137 -7.99 19.74 -2.55
C THR A 137 -6.51 19.99 -2.81
N LEU A 138 -5.91 19.14 -3.64
CA LEU A 138 -4.62 19.36 -4.26
C LEU A 138 -4.82 20.20 -5.51
N SER A 139 -4.14 21.36 -5.56
CA SER A 139 -4.08 22.18 -6.78
C SER A 139 -3.03 21.60 -7.74
N TYR A 140 -3.30 21.72 -9.05
CA TYR A 140 -2.40 21.22 -10.09
C TYR A 140 -1.22 22.16 -10.34
N ASP A 141 -1.38 23.46 -10.10
CA ASP A 141 -0.34 24.47 -10.38
C ASP A 141 0.74 24.49 -9.30
N GLN A 142 0.33 24.31 -8.05
CA GLN A 142 1.18 24.06 -6.90
C GLN A 142 0.52 22.94 -6.12
N ILE A 143 1.12 21.75 -6.09
CA ILE A 143 0.58 20.64 -5.30
C ILE A 143 0.84 20.94 -3.83
N VAL A 144 -0.04 21.73 -3.23
CA VAL A 144 0.06 22.27 -1.88
C VAL A 144 -1.24 22.00 -1.14
N CYS A 145 -1.14 21.58 0.12
CA CYS A 145 -2.27 21.40 1.01
C CYS A 145 -2.50 22.68 1.85
N SER A 146 -3.71 23.22 1.85
CA SER A 146 -3.98 24.61 2.22
C SER A 146 -4.04 24.99 3.72
N SER A 147 -3.65 24.16 4.70
CA SER A 147 -3.44 24.65 6.10
C SER A 147 -2.74 23.67 7.06
N MET A 148 -2.19 24.21 8.16
CA MET A 148 -1.50 23.48 9.25
C MET A 148 -2.45 22.60 10.09
N GLU A 149 -3.71 23.00 10.25
CA GLU A 149 -4.79 22.22 10.86
C GLU A 149 -5.06 20.90 10.08
N MET A 150 -4.82 20.93 8.76
CA MET A 150 -5.01 19.79 7.87
C MET A 150 -3.89 18.76 7.96
N ARG A 151 -2.62 19.18 8.20
CA ARG A 151 -1.54 18.25 8.58
C ARG A 151 -1.93 17.43 9.81
N ARG A 152 -2.51 18.07 10.82
CA ARG A 152 -2.95 17.40 12.07
C ARG A 152 -4.13 16.44 11.85
N ARG A 153 -5.10 16.78 11.00
CA ARG A 153 -6.20 15.87 10.64
C ARG A 153 -5.74 14.71 9.76
N PHE A 154 -4.81 14.96 8.85
CA PHE A 154 -4.22 13.94 7.99
C PHE A 154 -3.37 12.95 8.79
N VAL A 155 -2.54 13.45 9.72
CA VAL A 155 -1.85 12.61 10.72
C VAL A 155 -2.82 11.86 11.63
N ASN A 156 -4.09 12.26 11.79
CA ASN A 156 -5.05 11.43 12.52
C ASN A 156 -5.77 10.40 11.62
N PHE A 157 -5.98 10.73 10.34
CA PHE A 157 -6.60 9.83 9.36
C PHE A 157 -5.61 8.74 8.88
N PHE A 158 -4.33 9.10 8.75
CA PHE A 158 -3.20 8.23 8.42
C PHE A 158 -2.25 8.02 9.61
N GLY A 159 -2.56 8.45 10.83
CA GLY A 159 -1.72 8.25 12.03
C GLY A 159 -1.62 6.83 12.52
N ILE A 160 -2.28 5.92 11.83
CA ILE A 160 -2.03 4.49 11.94
C ILE A 160 -0.77 4.12 11.13
N PHE A 161 -0.22 5.00 10.28
CA PHE A 161 0.92 4.76 9.37
C PHE A 161 2.24 5.42 9.80
N VAL A 162 2.28 6.22 10.88
CA VAL A 162 3.52 6.72 11.51
C VAL A 162 3.79 5.94 12.80
#